data_AF-A0A564SYZ8-F1
#
_entry.id   AF-A0A564SYZ8-F1
#
_cell.length_a   1.000
_cell.length_b   1.000
_cell.length_c   1.000
_cell.angle_alpha   90.00
_cell.angle_beta   90.00
_cell.angle_gamma   90.00
#
_symmetry.space_group_name_H-M   'P 1'
#
loop_
_entity.id
_entity.type
_entity.pdbx_description
1 polymer ?
#
loop_
_entity_poly.entity_id
_entity_poly.type
_entity_poly.pdbx_seq_one_letter_code
_entity_poly.pdbx_strand_id
1 'polypeptide(L)' 'MTEQTVKEIIKSFAYGLSAKEISDNEGTSLETMQKFAEEHVAEIEQKKAELKEGGWYE' A
#
# COMPACT_ATOMS: atom_id res chain seq x y z
N MET A 1 -5.53 4.86 -12.23
CA MET A 1 -5.23 5.56 -10.96
C MET A 1 -4.29 6.71 -11.25
N THR A 2 -4.32 7.79 -10.47
CA THR A 2 -3.31 8.86 -10.60
C THR A 2 -2.02 8.44 -9.89
N GLU A 3 -0.87 9.01 -10.23
CA GLU A 3 0.39 8.76 -9.52
C GLU A 3 0.28 9.04 -8.01
N GLN A 4 -0.55 10.02 -7.62
CA GLN A 4 -0.82 10.30 -6.21
C GLN A 4 -1.57 9.15 -5.53
N THR A 5 -2.62 8.63 -6.18
CA THR A 5 -3.40 7.48 -5.67
C THR A 5 -2.50 6.25 -5.47
N VAL A 6 -1.62 5.97 -6.43
CA VAL A 6 -0.67 4.84 -6.35
C VAL A 6 0.22 4.97 -5.12
N LYS A 7 0.80 6.15 -4.87
CA LYS A 7 1.67 6.39 -3.71
C LYS A 7 0.93 6.25 -2.38
N GLU A 8 -0.31 6.73 -2.27
CA GLU A 8 -1.12 6.60 -1.06
C GLU A 8 -1.51 5.15 -0.78
N ILE A 9 -1.79 4.35 -1.82
CA ILE A 9 -2.06 2.92 -1.69
C ILE A 9 -0.80 2.16 -1.24
N ILE A 10 0.36 2.40 -1.87
CA ILE A 10 1.64 1.80 -1.47
C ILE A 10 1.94 2.13 -0.01
N LYS A 11 1.76 3.40 0.38
CA LYS A 11 1.92 3.85 1.75
C LYS A 11 0.99 3.11 2.69
N SER A 12 -0.29 2.96 2.35
CA SER A 12 -1.28 2.22 3.15
C SER A 12 -0.88 0.76 3.37
N PHE A 13 -0.42 0.06 2.32
CA PHE A 13 0.11 -1.29 2.44
C PHE A 13 1.37 -1.35 3.31
N ALA A 14 2.28 -0.39 3.16
CA ALA A 14 3.47 -0.29 4.00
C ALA A 14 3.12 -0.04 5.48
N TYR A 15 1.99 0.62 5.75
CA TYR A 15 1.38 0.76 7.07
C TYR A 15 0.62 -0.47 7.56
N GLY A 16 0.66 -1.58 6.82
CA GLY A 16 0.10 -2.86 7.24
C GLY A 16 -1.41 -2.99 7.00
N LEU A 17 -2.04 -2.06 6.28
CA LEU A 17 -3.43 -2.23 5.88
C LEU A 17 -3.57 -3.39 4.90
N SER A 18 -4.67 -4.13 5.02
CA SER A 18 -5.00 -5.21 4.11
C SER A 18 -5.56 -4.69 2.78
N ALA A 19 -5.45 -5.50 1.72
CA ALA A 19 -6.04 -5.19 0.42
C ALA A 19 -7.56 -4.94 0.50
N LYS A 20 -8.25 -5.58 1.46
CA LYS A 20 -9.67 -5.37 1.72
C LYS A 20 -9.96 -4.00 2.31
N GLU A 21 -9.22 -3.59 3.34
CA GLU A 21 -9.40 -2.27 3.95
C GLU A 21 -9.13 -1.15 2.97
N ILE A 22 -8.07 -1.30 2.16
CA ILE A 22 -7.74 -0.33 1.13
C ILE A 22 -8.81 -0.34 0.03
N SER A 23 -9.31 -1.51 -0.38
CA SER A 23 -10.34 -1.57 -1.42
C SER A 23 -11.65 -0.92 -0.99
N ASP A 24 -12.03 -1.11 0.27
CA ASP A 24 -13.21 -0.50 0.87
C ASP A 24 -13.06 1.04 0.93
N ASN A 25 -11.88 1.54 1.27
CA ASN A 25 -11.59 2.99 1.35
C ASN A 25 -11.52 3.67 -0.03
N GLU A 26 -10.87 3.03 -1.00
CA GLU A 26 -10.69 3.55 -2.35
C GLU A 26 -11.92 3.32 -3.25
N GLY A 27 -12.93 2.59 -2.76
CA GLY A 27 -14.13 2.27 -3.53
C GLY A 27 -13.83 1.38 -4.74
N THR A 28 -12.87 0.46 -4.61
CA THR A 28 -12.44 -0.44 -5.68
C THR A 28 -12.67 -1.90 -5.29
N SER A 29 -12.41 -2.82 -6.22
CA SER A 29 -12.54 -4.26 -5.98
C SER A 29 -11.35 -4.82 -5.20
N LEU A 30 -11.60 -5.79 -4.33
CA LEU A 30 -10.54 -6.53 -3.63
C LEU A 30 -9.53 -7.14 -4.60
N GLU A 31 -10.00 -7.74 -5.70
CA GLU A 31 -9.11 -8.31 -6.73
C GLU A 31 -8.14 -7.27 -7.31
N THR A 32 -8.62 -6.04 -7.52
CA THR A 32 -7.78 -4.93 -8.01
C THR A 32 -6.69 -4.59 -7.00
N MET A 33 -7.01 -4.56 -5.70
CA MET A 33 -6.01 -4.29 -4.65
C MET A 33 -5.05 -5.44 -4.41
N GLN A 34 -5.48 -6.69 -4.60
CA GLN A 34 -4.59 -7.85 -4.54
C GLN A 34 -3.56 -7.79 -5.68
N LYS A 35 -4.01 -7.59 -6.92
CA LYS A 35 -3.11 -7.41 -8.08
C LYS A 35 -2.16 -6.23 -7.88
N PHE A 36 -2.67 -5.10 -7.38
CA PHE A 36 -1.86 -3.94 -7.06
C PHE A 36 -0.73 -4.28 -6.06
N ALA A 37 -1.06 -4.99 -4.98
CA ALA A 37 -0.07 -5.38 -3.98
C ALA A 37 1.01 -6.30 -4.56
N GLU A 38 0.64 -7.20 -5.48
CA GLU A 38 1.58 -8.08 -6.19
C GLU A 38 2.48 -7.30 -7.15
N GLU A 39 1.91 -6.38 -7.95
CA GLU A 39 2.64 -5.55 -8.91
C GLU A 39 3.59 -4.56 -8.24
N HIS A 40 3.21 -4.03 -7.06
CA HIS A 40 3.96 -3.00 -6.33
C HIS A 40 4.67 -3.54 -5.07
N VAL A 41 4.87 -4.85 -4.95
CA VAL A 41 5.47 -5.48 -3.76
C VAL A 41 6.84 -4.90 -3.38
N ALA A 42 7.67 -4.59 -4.37
CA ALA A 42 9.00 -4.02 -4.16
C ALA A 42 8.93 -2.61 -3.57
N GLU A 43 8.00 -1.78 -4.05
CA GLU A 43 7.80 -0.42 -3.56
C GLU A 43 7.17 -0.41 -2.17
N ILE A 44 6.26 -1.35 -1.89
CA ILE A 44 5.66 -1.53 -0.56
C ILE A 44 6.73 -1.91 0.47
N GLU A 45 7.58 -2.89 0.16
CA GLU A 45 8.64 -3.32 1.09
C GLU A 45 9.73 -2.25 1.25
N GLN A 46 10.09 -1.53 0.18
CA GLN A 46 10.97 -0.37 0.29
C GLN A 46 10.36 0.68 1.23
N LYS A 47 9.08 1.01 1.04
CA LYS A 47 8.40 2.02 1.85
C LYS A 47 8.33 1.61 3.32
N LYS A 48 8.08 0.33 3.58
CA LYS A 48 8.08 -0.26 4.91
C LYS A 48 9.46 -0.21 5.57
N ALA A 49 10.54 -0.41 4.81
CA ALA A 49 11.90 -0.22 5.31
C ALA A 49 12.16 1.26 5.68
N GLU A 50 11.77 2.21 4.82
CA GLU A 50 11.88 3.64 5.13
C GLU A 50 11.12 4.03 6.41
N LEU A 51 9.92 3.46 6.62
CA LEU A 51 9.12 3.71 7.83
C LEU A 51 9.80 3.18 9.09
N LYS A 52 10.42 1.99 9.01
CA LYS A 52 11.19 1.40 10.11
C LYS A 52 12.46 2.21 10.42
N GLU A 53 13.23 2.57 9.39
CA GLU A 53 14.44 3.38 9.56
C GLU A 53 14.15 4.77 10.12
N GLY A 54 13.00 5.36 9.74
CA GLY A 54 12.56 6.64 10.27
C GLY A 54 11.98 6.61 11.68
N GLY A 55 11.81 5.43 12.29
CA GLY A 55 11.19 5.28 13.63
C GLY A 55 9.68 5.50 13.66
N TRP A 56 8.99 5.40 12.51
CA TRP A 56 7.53 5.56 12.39
C TRP A 56 6.79 4.22 12.41
N TYR A 57 7.52 3.13 12.66
CA TYR A 57 7.06 1.76 12.71
C TYR A 57 7.74 1.05 13.89
N GLU A 58 7.02 0.91 15.01
CA GLU A 58 7.46 0.16 16.21
C GLU A 58 7.01 -1.31 16.16
#